data_AF-A0A9P9IBA6-F1
#
_entry.id   AF-A0A9P9IBA6-F1
#
_cell.length_a   1.000
_cell.length_b   1.000
_cell.length_c   1.000
_cell.angle_alpha   90.00
_cell.angle_beta   90.00
_cell.angle_gamma   90.00
#
_symmetry.space_group_name_H-M   'P 1'
#
loop_
_entity.id
_entity.type
_entity.pdbx_description
1 polymer ?
#
loop_
_entity_poly.entity_id
_entity_poly.type
_entity_poly.pdbx_seq_one_letter_code
_entity_poly.pdbx_strand_id
1 'polypeptide(L)'
;MARVSYFAAFFANFSSLGFDFAVFLDEKSLSPFSGQSDVGADNNDIPSHLRPLPVQRTVPHHPYIDSLPFPIFRRRALAALAADPPLLDEDDLCIDLMLNDGLVCWASTSQLGMDHGTPWDSHSWEAKGWFLRKWWWLVGGREGELWKSSQWWASQRGEKISTEEPKY
;
A
#
# COMPACT_ATOMS: atom_id res chain seq x y z
N MET A 1 -3.79 -6.64 -20.49
CA MET A 1 -3.62 -6.31 -19.06
C MET A 1 -4.04 -7.52 -18.27
N ALA A 2 -3.20 -8.01 -17.36
CA ALA A 2 -3.52 -9.15 -16.52
C ALA A 2 -3.66 -8.68 -15.08
N ARG A 3 -4.71 -9.13 -14.38
CA ARG A 3 -4.86 -8.93 -12.95
C ARG A 3 -3.90 -9.87 -12.23
N VAL A 4 -3.08 -9.32 -11.34
CA VAL A 4 -2.25 -10.10 -10.42
C VAL A 4 -3.06 -10.33 -9.14
N SER A 5 -2.93 -11.51 -8.53
CA SER A 5 -3.48 -11.74 -7.20
C SER A 5 -2.88 -10.75 -6.20
N TYR A 6 -3.69 -10.19 -5.30
CA TYR A 6 -3.20 -9.29 -4.25
C TYR A 6 -2.07 -9.96 -3.46
N PHE A 7 -2.26 -11.21 -3.03
CA PHE A 7 -1.24 -11.96 -2.28
C PHE A 7 0.07 -12.15 -3.05
N ALA A 8 0.00 -12.38 -4.37
CA ALA A 8 1.20 -12.52 -5.19
C ALA A 8 1.97 -11.19 -5.30
N ALA A 9 1.25 -10.08 -5.46
CA ALA A 9 1.83 -8.74 -5.50
C ALA A 9 2.39 -8.33 -4.14
N PHE A 10 1.67 -8.61 -3.06
CA PHE A 10 2.12 -8.44 -1.67
C PHE A 10 3.42 -9.20 -1.41
N PHE A 11 3.47 -10.50 -1.74
CA PHE A 11 4.64 -11.33 -1.55
C PHE A 11 5.86 -10.83 -2.34
N ALA A 12 5.65 -10.36 -3.57
CA ALA A 12 6.69 -9.74 -4.36
C ALA A 12 7.25 -8.48 -3.68
N ASN A 13 6.39 -7.61 -3.15
CA ASN A 13 6.83 -6.42 -2.41
C ASN A 13 7.58 -6.79 -1.13
N PHE A 14 7.07 -7.77 -0.37
CA PHE A 14 7.72 -8.31 0.83
C PHE A 14 9.13 -8.83 0.53
N SER A 15 9.27 -9.58 -0.57
CA SER A 15 10.55 -10.10 -1.04
C SER A 15 11.50 -8.98 -1.46
N SER A 16 11.02 -7.93 -2.12
CA SER A 16 11.82 -6.75 -2.49
C SER A 16 12.29 -5.95 -1.27
N LEU A 17 11.63 -6.07 -0.12
CA LEU A 17 12.07 -5.51 1.15
C LEU A 17 13.09 -6.40 1.88
N GLY A 18 13.33 -7.62 1.40
CA GLY A 18 14.18 -8.61 2.07
C GLY A 18 13.55 -9.20 3.33
N PHE A 19 12.23 -9.11 3.48
CA PHE A 19 11.53 -9.60 4.66
C PHE A 19 11.19 -11.08 4.53
N ASP A 20 11.33 -11.84 5.62
CA ASP A 20 10.83 -13.21 5.70
C ASP A 20 9.31 -13.19 5.82
N PHE A 21 8.60 -13.96 4.98
CA PHE A 21 7.14 -14.06 5.07
C PHE A 21 6.64 -14.55 6.44
N ALA A 22 7.47 -15.26 7.20
CA ALA A 22 7.15 -15.65 8.57
C ALA A 22 6.85 -14.45 9.48
N VAL A 23 7.48 -13.28 9.27
CA VAL A 23 7.16 -12.09 10.06
C VAL A 23 5.75 -11.61 9.77
N PHE A 24 5.24 -11.73 8.54
CA PHE A 24 3.85 -11.38 8.24
C PHE A 24 2.83 -12.30 8.93
N LEU A 25 3.17 -13.56 9.18
CA LEU A 25 2.25 -14.52 9.77
C LEU A 25 2.12 -14.37 11.30
N ASP A 26 3.05 -13.67 11.94
CA ASP A 26 2.99 -13.36 13.36
C ASP A 26 2.33 -11.99 13.57
N GLU A 27 1.09 -12.01 14.06
CA GLU A 27 0.27 -10.83 14.37
C GLU A 27 0.99 -9.83 15.30
N LYS A 28 1.91 -10.32 16.15
CA LYS A 28 2.66 -9.47 17.10
C LYS A 28 4.02 -9.03 16.55
N SER A 29 4.33 -9.39 15.32
CA SER A 29 5.58 -8.97 14.69
C SER A 29 5.61 -7.46 14.54
N LEU A 30 6.82 -6.91 14.63
CA LEU A 30 7.09 -5.52 14.31
C LEU A 30 7.88 -5.46 13.01
N SER A 31 7.64 -4.40 12.25
CA SER A 31 8.41 -4.07 11.07
C SER A 31 9.91 -4.13 11.35
N PRO A 32 10.71 -4.82 10.52
CA PRO A 32 12.17 -4.76 10.59
C PRO A 32 12.76 -3.35 10.44
N PHE A 33 11.99 -2.38 9.93
CA PHE A 33 12.39 -0.98 9.90
C PHE A 33 12.15 -0.24 11.21
N SER A 34 11.19 -0.70 12.02
CA SER A 34 10.86 -0.10 13.30
C SER A 34 12.01 -0.27 14.29
N GLY A 35 12.50 0.83 14.86
CA GLY A 35 13.62 0.82 15.81
C GLY A 35 15.01 0.73 15.18
N GLN A 36 15.14 0.74 13.84
CA GLN A 36 16.45 0.89 13.21
C GLN A 36 16.97 2.32 13.40
N SER A 37 18.18 2.44 13.96
CA SER A 37 18.94 3.68 13.94
C SER A 37 19.50 3.91 12.53
N ASP A 38 19.38 5.12 11.97
CA ASP A 38 19.76 5.55 10.60
C ASP A 38 21.21 5.26 10.15
N VAL A 39 21.99 4.50 10.91
CA VAL A 39 23.42 4.27 10.68
C VAL A 39 23.63 3.17 9.63
N GLY A 40 23.59 3.57 8.35
CA GLY A 40 24.32 2.88 7.28
C GLY A 40 23.60 1.81 6.47
N ALA A 41 22.27 1.67 6.59
CA ALA A 41 21.52 0.82 5.65
C ALA A 41 21.40 1.53 4.28
N ASP A 42 22.22 1.10 3.31
CA ASP A 42 22.07 1.53 1.93
C ASP A 42 20.74 0.95 1.37
N ASN A 43 19.71 1.80 1.31
CA ASN A 43 18.39 1.43 0.79
C ASN A 43 18.31 1.60 -0.74
N ASN A 44 19.43 1.76 -1.44
CA ASN A 44 19.45 1.91 -2.90
C ASN A 44 18.85 0.70 -3.63
N ASP A 45 18.98 -0.50 -3.05
CA ASP A 45 18.42 -1.74 -3.60
C ASP A 45 16.89 -1.86 -3.40
N ILE A 46 16.30 -1.03 -2.52
CA ILE A 46 14.85 -1.03 -2.30
C ILE A 46 14.16 -0.14 -3.35
N PRO A 47 13.11 -0.65 -4.03
CA PRO A 47 12.31 0.13 -4.96
C PRO A 47 11.79 1.44 -4.35
N SER A 48 11.80 2.52 -5.13
CA SER A 48 11.56 3.88 -4.65
C SER A 48 10.27 4.06 -3.81
N HIS A 49 9.16 3.46 -4.23
CA HIS A 49 7.88 3.55 -3.51
C HIS A 49 7.79 2.66 -2.27
N LEU A 50 8.68 1.66 -2.13
CA LEU A 50 8.76 0.78 -0.97
C LEU A 50 9.78 1.24 0.07
N ARG A 51 10.70 2.16 -0.29
CA ARG A 51 11.71 2.68 0.64
C ARG A 51 11.10 3.10 1.98
N PRO A 52 11.76 2.77 3.10
CA PRO A 52 11.26 3.09 4.43
C PRO A 52 11.21 4.62 4.62
N LEU A 53 10.07 5.08 5.10
CA LEU A 53 9.85 6.47 5.51
C LEU A 53 10.43 6.70 6.91
N PRO A 54 10.86 7.93 7.25
CA PRO A 54 11.34 8.23 8.60
C PRO A 54 10.37 7.81 9.72
N VAL A 55 9.05 7.98 9.50
CA VAL A 55 8.02 7.59 10.47
C VAL A 55 7.94 6.08 10.71
N GLN A 56 8.30 5.24 9.73
CA GLN A 56 8.34 3.78 9.88
C GLN A 56 9.45 3.34 10.85
N ARG A 57 10.47 4.18 11.06
CA ARG A 57 11.54 3.89 12.03
C ARG A 57 11.13 4.17 13.47
N THR A 58 10.17 5.09 13.66
CA THR A 58 9.81 5.60 14.98
C THR A 58 8.48 5.06 15.50
N VAL A 59 7.57 4.66 14.61
CA VAL A 59 6.26 4.11 14.99
C VAL A 59 6.32 2.58 14.91
N PRO A 60 6.12 1.85 16.02
CA PRO A 60 5.93 0.40 15.97
C PRO A 60 4.68 0.03 15.16
N HIS A 61 4.80 -0.91 14.23
CA HIS A 61 3.72 -1.31 13.33
C HIS A 61 4.00 -2.69 12.71
N HIS A 62 2.97 -3.36 12.19
CA HIS A 62 3.13 -4.64 11.50
C HIS A 62 3.75 -4.47 10.09
N PRO A 63 4.66 -5.37 9.65
CA PRO A 63 5.38 -5.22 8.37
C PRO A 63 4.51 -5.25 7.11
N TYR A 64 3.23 -5.61 7.20
CA TYR A 64 2.34 -5.57 6.03
C TYR A 64 2.20 -4.12 5.51
N ILE A 65 2.27 -3.12 6.39
CA ILE A 65 2.22 -1.70 5.99
C ILE A 65 3.43 -1.33 5.15
N ASP A 66 4.62 -1.89 5.45
CA ASP A 66 5.84 -1.61 4.68
C ASP A 66 5.73 -2.02 3.21
N SER A 67 5.00 -3.11 2.97
CA SER A 67 4.78 -3.71 1.64
C SER A 67 3.85 -2.91 0.73
N LEU A 68 3.13 -1.92 1.28
CA LEU A 68 2.25 -1.06 0.51
C LEU A 68 3.09 -0.04 -0.26
N PRO A 69 3.06 -0.02 -1.61
CA PRO A 69 3.89 0.89 -2.40
C PRO A 69 3.29 2.30 -2.45
N PHE A 70 2.73 2.78 -1.34
CA PHE A 70 2.00 4.04 -1.24
C PHE A 70 2.60 4.89 -0.10
N PRO A 71 3.68 5.66 -0.35
CA PRO A 71 4.32 6.49 0.67
C PRO A 71 3.38 7.44 1.45
N ILE A 72 2.43 8.10 0.79
CA ILE A 72 1.44 8.97 1.43
C ILE A 72 0.50 8.13 2.31
N PHE A 73 -0.01 7.01 1.78
CA PHE A 73 -0.92 6.14 2.54
C PHE A 73 -0.23 5.58 3.78
N ARG A 74 0.98 5.02 3.64
CA ARG A 74 1.78 4.48 4.76
C ARG A 74 2.01 5.52 5.83
N ARG A 75 2.43 6.74 5.45
CA ARG A 75 2.64 7.84 6.41
C ARG A 75 1.38 8.15 7.23
N ARG A 76 0.22 8.18 6.58
CA ARG A 76 -1.07 8.50 7.24
C ARG A 76 -1.55 7.37 8.13
N ALA A 77 -1.40 6.11 7.69
CA ALA A 77 -1.71 4.94 8.50
C ALA A 77 -0.90 4.93 9.79
N LEU A 78 0.41 5.15 9.69
CA LEU A 78 1.30 5.17 10.85
C LEU A 78 1.02 6.33 11.81
N ALA A 79 0.71 7.52 11.27
CA ALA A 79 0.29 8.65 12.09
C ALA A 79 -1.01 8.35 12.86
N ALA A 80 -1.92 7.58 12.26
CA ALA A 80 -3.19 7.19 12.87
C ALA A 80 -3.05 6.07 13.89
N LEU A 81 -2.12 5.12 13.67
CA LEU A 81 -1.74 4.10 14.66
C LEU A 81 -1.06 4.72 15.88
N ALA A 82 -0.23 5.75 15.67
CA ALA A 82 0.50 6.42 16.74
C ALA A 82 -0.34 7.42 17.56
N ALA A 83 -1.60 7.66 17.20
CA ALA A 83 -2.50 8.50 17.99
C ALA A 83 -2.93 7.82 19.30
N ASP A 84 -3.37 8.61 20.26
CA ASP A 84 -3.85 8.14 21.56
C ASP A 84 -5.27 8.71 21.86
N PRO A 85 -6.34 7.91 21.77
CA PRO A 85 -6.34 6.50 21.34
C PRO A 85 -6.04 6.36 19.83
N PRO A 86 -5.62 5.17 19.36
CA PRO A 86 -5.40 4.92 17.93
C PRO A 86 -6.65 5.24 17.10
N LEU A 87 -6.45 5.93 15.97
CA LEU A 87 -7.51 6.30 15.05
C LEU A 87 -7.71 5.25 13.94
N LEU A 88 -6.74 4.37 13.76
CA LEU A 88 -6.79 3.27 12.80
C LEU A 88 -7.05 1.95 13.53
N ASP A 89 -8.11 1.26 13.11
CA ASP A 89 -8.25 -0.17 13.34
C ASP A 89 -7.34 -0.91 12.34
N GLU A 90 -6.19 -1.39 12.83
CA GLU A 90 -5.16 -2.04 12.00
C GLU A 90 -5.68 -3.35 11.39
N ASP A 91 -6.45 -4.12 12.17
CA ASP A 91 -7.01 -5.41 11.75
C ASP A 91 -8.04 -5.22 10.64
N ASP A 92 -8.93 -4.23 10.78
CA ASP A 92 -9.95 -3.93 9.76
C ASP A 92 -9.31 -3.52 8.43
N LEU A 93 -8.24 -2.72 8.47
CA LEU A 93 -7.47 -2.39 7.26
C LEU A 93 -6.79 -3.64 6.67
N CYS A 94 -6.17 -4.46 7.50
CA CYS A 94 -5.50 -5.69 7.06
C CYS A 94 -6.48 -6.65 6.37
N ILE A 95 -7.66 -6.88 6.96
CA ILE A 95 -8.73 -7.71 6.40
C ILE A 95 -9.19 -7.16 5.05
N ASP A 96 -9.39 -5.85 4.94
CA ASP A 96 -9.83 -5.23 3.70
C ASP A 96 -8.82 -5.38 2.56
N LEU A 97 -7.53 -5.34 2.89
CA LEU A 97 -6.43 -5.55 1.95
C LEU A 97 -6.28 -7.03 1.55
N MET A 98 -6.26 -7.92 2.54
CA MET A 98 -5.89 -9.33 2.35
C MET A 98 -7.06 -10.21 1.90
N LEU A 99 -8.28 -9.95 2.39
CA LEU A 99 -9.41 -10.86 2.25
C LEU A 99 -10.57 -10.27 1.41
N ASN A 100 -10.75 -8.94 1.43
CA ASN A 100 -11.89 -8.31 0.75
C ASN A 100 -11.57 -7.74 -0.65
N ASP A 101 -10.40 -8.04 -1.22
CA ASP A 101 -9.99 -7.54 -2.55
C ASP A 101 -10.02 -6.00 -2.64
N GLY A 102 -9.67 -5.29 -1.56
CA GLY A 102 -9.70 -3.83 -1.50
C GLY A 102 -8.84 -3.16 -2.58
N LEU A 103 -7.72 -3.79 -2.92
CA LEU A 103 -6.79 -3.33 -3.96
C LEU A 103 -6.59 -4.40 -5.05
N VAL A 104 -6.36 -3.94 -6.27
CA VAL A 104 -6.04 -4.74 -7.44
C VAL A 104 -4.69 -4.30 -7.98
N CYS A 105 -3.73 -5.22 -8.08
CA CYS A 105 -2.49 -4.98 -8.79
C CYS A 105 -2.66 -5.41 -10.26
N TRP A 106 -2.32 -4.51 -11.17
CA TRP A 106 -2.34 -4.74 -12.60
C TRP A 106 -0.91 -4.98 -13.10
N ALA A 107 -0.70 -6.10 -13.78
CA ALA A 107 0.51 -6.30 -14.57
C ALA A 107 0.30 -5.69 -15.96
N SER A 108 1.17 -4.74 -16.32
CA SER A 108 1.25 -4.29 -17.70
C SER A 108 2.13 -5.24 -18.49
N THR A 109 1.60 -5.72 -19.62
CA THR A 109 2.38 -6.37 -20.67
C THR A 109 2.71 -5.39 -21.79
N SER A 110 2.53 -4.07 -21.59
CA SER A 110 2.64 -3.11 -22.68
C SER A 110 4.08 -2.93 -23.14
N GLN A 111 4.34 -3.22 -24.41
CA GLN A 111 5.59 -2.91 -25.14
C GLN A 111 5.81 -1.39 -25.37
N LEU A 112 5.15 -0.53 -24.59
CA LEU A 112 5.13 0.94 -24.79
C LEU A 112 6.03 1.70 -23.81
N GLY A 113 6.94 1.02 -23.10
CA GLY A 113 8.04 1.67 -22.37
C GLY A 113 7.64 2.52 -21.16
N MET A 114 6.44 2.31 -20.60
CA MET A 114 6.10 2.81 -19.26
C MET A 114 6.30 1.68 -18.24
N ASP A 115 7.10 1.93 -17.20
CA ASP A 115 7.48 1.00 -16.12
C ASP A 115 6.31 0.55 -15.21
N HIS A 116 5.06 0.73 -15.65
CA HIS A 116 3.89 0.23 -14.96
C HIS A 116 3.79 -1.29 -15.09
N GLY A 117 3.36 -1.98 -14.04
CA GLY A 117 3.18 -3.43 -14.05
C GLY A 117 4.04 -4.20 -13.05
N THR A 118 4.83 -3.51 -12.22
CA THR A 118 5.53 -4.11 -11.09
C THR A 118 4.76 -3.87 -9.79
N PRO A 119 4.64 -4.87 -8.89
CA PRO A 119 3.95 -4.71 -7.61
C PRO A 119 4.48 -3.59 -6.71
N TRP A 120 5.76 -3.23 -6.84
CA TRP A 120 6.40 -2.18 -6.05
C TRP A 120 6.24 -0.78 -6.65
N ASP A 121 5.61 -0.64 -7.82
CA ASP A 121 5.20 0.65 -8.38
C ASP A 121 3.77 1.01 -7.94
N SER A 122 3.59 2.17 -7.31
CA SER A 122 2.30 2.68 -6.85
C SER A 122 1.28 2.80 -7.98
N HIS A 123 1.74 3.10 -9.20
CA HIS A 123 0.89 3.26 -10.39
C HIS A 123 0.36 1.92 -10.92
N SER A 124 0.88 0.78 -10.45
CA SER A 124 0.38 -0.54 -10.82
C SER A 124 -0.92 -0.92 -10.09
N TRP A 125 -1.38 -0.11 -9.14
CA TRP A 125 -2.47 -0.49 -8.25
C TRP A 125 -3.73 0.33 -8.44
N GLU A 126 -4.87 -0.33 -8.32
CA GLU A 126 -6.18 0.28 -8.33
C GLU A 126 -6.96 -0.15 -7.08
N ALA A 127 -7.46 0.84 -6.33
CA ALA A 127 -8.36 0.59 -5.21
C ALA A 127 -9.80 0.46 -5.70
N LYS A 128 -10.56 -0.45 -5.08
CA LYS A 128 -12.01 -0.53 -5.28
C LYS A 128 -12.69 0.73 -4.76
N GLY A 129 -13.79 1.13 -5.40
CA GLY A 129 -14.54 2.32 -5.00
C GLY A 129 -15.00 2.27 -3.53
N TRP A 130 -15.38 1.10 -3.01
CA TRP A 130 -15.74 0.96 -1.59
C TRP A 130 -14.54 1.17 -0.66
N PHE A 131 -13.35 0.68 -1.04
CA PHE A 131 -12.12 0.84 -0.28
C PHE A 131 -11.71 2.32 -0.23
N LEU A 132 -11.79 3.01 -1.37
CA LEU A 132 -11.50 4.44 -1.46
C LEU A 132 -12.43 5.27 -0.57
N ARG A 133 -13.70 4.91 -0.44
CA ARG A 133 -14.64 5.61 0.44
C ARG A 133 -14.33 5.38 1.91
N LYS A 134 -14.19 4.11 2.31
CA LYS A 134 -13.92 3.72 3.70
C LYS A 134 -12.60 4.32 4.20
N TRP A 135 -11.54 4.22 3.39
CA TRP A 135 -10.19 4.62 3.75
C TRP A 135 -9.78 5.97 3.14
N TRP A 136 -10.74 6.81 2.75
CA TRP A 136 -10.47 8.08 2.04
C TRP A 136 -9.45 8.98 2.76
N TRP A 137 -9.54 9.00 4.10
CA TRP A 137 -8.67 9.79 4.96
C TRP A 137 -7.23 9.26 5.02
N LEU A 138 -7.01 7.96 4.78
CA LEU A 138 -5.69 7.34 4.57
C LEU A 138 -5.19 7.51 3.14
N VAL A 139 -6.09 7.46 2.15
CA VAL A 139 -5.74 7.66 0.73
C VAL A 139 -5.06 9.01 0.50
N GLY A 140 -5.36 10.02 1.33
CA GLY A 140 -4.79 11.36 1.17
C GLY A 140 -5.57 12.22 0.17
N GLY A 141 -6.84 11.88 -0.04
CA GLY A 141 -7.72 12.59 -0.95
C GLY A 141 -7.28 12.50 -2.41
N ARG A 142 -7.62 13.53 -3.20
CA ARG A 142 -7.34 13.56 -4.65
C ARG A 142 -5.85 13.66 -5.00
N GLU A 143 -5.03 14.08 -4.06
CA GLU A 143 -3.58 14.20 -4.28
C GLU A 143 -2.81 12.92 -3.95
N GLY A 144 -3.46 11.97 -3.27
CA GLY A 144 -2.89 10.70 -2.89
C GLY A 144 -2.52 9.80 -4.06
N GLU A 145 -1.41 9.07 -3.93
CA GLU A 145 -0.93 8.21 -5.02
C GLU A 145 -1.93 7.10 -5.37
N LEU A 146 -2.59 6.50 -4.38
CA LEU A 146 -3.57 5.45 -4.61
C LEU A 146 -4.83 5.97 -5.33
N TRP A 147 -5.28 7.19 -5.02
CA TRP A 147 -6.38 7.81 -5.76
C TRP A 147 -6.00 8.09 -7.21
N LYS A 148 -4.86 8.74 -7.45
CA LYS A 148 -4.38 9.09 -8.79
C LYS A 148 -4.22 7.84 -9.67
N SER A 149 -3.60 6.80 -9.12
CA SER A 149 -3.45 5.52 -9.81
C SER A 149 -4.80 4.88 -10.13
N SER A 150 -5.71 4.82 -9.15
CA SER A 150 -7.05 4.27 -9.37
C SER A 150 -7.81 5.05 -10.46
N GLN A 151 -7.77 6.38 -10.40
CA GLN A 151 -8.42 7.26 -11.38
C GLN A 151 -7.86 7.01 -12.78
N TRP A 152 -6.55 6.83 -12.90
CA TRP A 152 -5.91 6.51 -14.17
C TRP A 152 -6.43 5.17 -14.72
N TRP A 153 -6.41 4.09 -13.92
CA TRP A 153 -6.90 2.78 -14.33
C TRP A 153 -8.38 2.78 -14.73
N ALA A 154 -9.24 3.46 -13.98
CA ALA A 154 -10.64 3.65 -14.34
C ALA A 154 -10.77 4.39 -15.69
N SER A 155 -9.97 5.45 -15.91
CA SER A 155 -10.00 6.21 -17.17
C SER A 155 -9.57 5.38 -18.38
N GLN A 156 -8.67 4.40 -18.21
CA GLN A 156 -8.27 3.48 -19.30
C GLN A 156 -9.44 2.62 -19.78
N ARG A 157 -10.48 2.44 -18.95
CA ARG A 157 -11.71 1.71 -19.26
C ARG A 157 -12.90 2.63 -19.58
N GLY A 158 -12.69 3.95 -19.63
CA GLY A 158 -13.77 4.92 -19.79
C GLY A 158 -14.68 5.06 -18.57
N GLU A 159 -14.26 4.53 -17.41
CA GLU A 159 -14.99 4.59 -16.15
C GLU A 159 -14.64 5.86 -15.36
N LYS A 160 -15.54 6.25 -14.45
CA LYS A 160 -15.29 7.30 -13.45
C LYS A 160 -15.45 6.72 -12.06
N ILE A 161 -14.48 6.99 -11.18
CA ILE A 161 -14.58 6.57 -9.79
C ILE A 161 -15.56 7.49 -9.06
N SER A 162 -16.66 6.92 -8.57
CA SER A 162 -17.55 7.62 -7.64
C SER A 162 -16.91 7.63 -6.25
N THR A 163 -16.77 8.84 -5.69
CA THR A 163 -16.37 9.07 -4.29
C THR A 163 -17.56 9.27 -3.37
N GLU A 164 -18.78 9.24 -3.90
CA GLU A 164 -20.01 9.38 -3.11
C GLU A 164 -20.36 8.04 -2.45
N GLU A 165 -20.73 8.08 -1.16
CA GLU A 165 -21.31 6.93 -0.46
C GLU A 165 -22.60 6.47 -1.16
N PRO A 166 -22.86 5.16 -1.24
CA PRO A 166 -24.21 4.71 -1.55
C PRO A 166 -25.15 5.29 -0.49
N LYS A 167 -26.08 6.14 -0.91
CA LYS A 167 -27.19 6.59 -0.09
C LYS A 167 -28.05 5.37 0.21
N TYR A 168 -27.95 4.82 1.41
CA TYR A 168 -28.94 3.89 1.95
C TYR A 168 -30.05 4.69 2.62
#